data_AF-A0A0C3C885-F1
#
_entry.id   AF-A0A0C3C885-F1
#
_cell.length_a   1.000
_cell.length_b   1.000
_cell.length_c   1.000
_cell.angle_alpha   90.00
_cell.angle_beta   90.00
_cell.angle_gamma   90.00
#
_symmetry.space_group_name_H-M   'P 1'
#
loop_
_entity.id
_entity.type
_entity.pdbx_description
1 polymer ?
#
loop_
_entity_poly.entity_id
_entity_poly.type
_entity_poly.pdbx_seq_one_letter_code
_entity_poly.pdbx_strand_id
1 'polypeptide(L)'
;RFRAMPTFGSSTIWRFATNASEMKKLAARDFEDLLQCSIPAFEGLLPEPYNTIIMTLLYRTAEWHAFTKLQLHTESTLQHLEKLTTELRQLMQNFRDTTQSAFGTFKLLKETGAQKRRQRSGKGKEKTTTGIPGRKPKNLNLFIYKWHALRDYICAIHLFGGTDGFSTQVVSNL
;
A
#
# COMPACT_ATOMS: atom_id res chain seq x y z
N ARG A 1 15.78 -6.80 5.75
CA ARG A 1 16.01 -6.57 4.31
C ARG A 1 16.01 -5.08 3.98
N PHE A 2 14.91 -4.32 4.15
CA PHE A 2 14.92 -2.85 3.94
C PHE A 2 16.07 -2.09 4.63
N ARG A 3 16.40 -2.42 5.88
CA ARG A 3 17.52 -1.79 6.61
C ARG A 3 18.91 -1.97 5.97
N ALA A 4 19.05 -2.96 5.09
CA ALA A 4 20.30 -3.25 4.38
C ALA A 4 20.36 -2.57 3.00
N MET A 5 19.30 -1.87 2.59
CA MET A 5 19.32 -1.10 1.35
C MET A 5 20.28 0.09 1.50
N PRO A 6 21.18 0.32 0.54
CA PRO A 6 22.01 1.49 0.54
C PRO A 6 21.15 2.74 0.34
N THR A 7 21.59 3.87 0.88
CA THR A 7 21.00 5.17 0.54
C THR A 7 21.35 5.54 -0.90
N PHE A 8 20.44 6.23 -1.59
CA PHE A 8 20.67 6.70 -2.96
C PHE A 8 20.43 8.20 -3.04
N GLY A 9 21.43 8.93 -3.56
CA GLY A 9 21.42 10.39 -3.59
C GLY A 9 21.40 11.02 -2.18
N SER A 10 21.53 12.35 -2.12
CA SER A 10 21.43 13.08 -0.86
C SER A 10 20.00 13.19 -0.34
N SER A 11 18.99 12.90 -1.18
CA SER A 11 17.58 13.13 -0.86
C SER A 11 16.60 12.12 -1.49
N THR A 12 17.08 11.11 -2.23
CA THR A 12 16.22 10.24 -3.04
C THR A 12 15.78 8.97 -2.29
N ILE A 13 16.71 8.21 -1.71
CA ILE A 13 16.39 7.02 -0.89
C ILE A 13 17.11 7.15 0.45
N TRP A 14 16.33 7.20 1.52
CA TRP A 14 16.85 7.38 2.87
C TRP A 14 17.06 6.06 3.60
N ARG A 15 17.86 6.13 4.67
CA ARG A 15 18.11 4.95 5.50
C ARG A 15 16.85 4.53 6.24
N PHE A 16 16.39 3.31 6.00
CA PHE A 16 15.30 2.70 6.77
C PHE A 16 15.78 2.34 8.21
N ALA A 17 15.65 3.26 9.15
CA ALA A 17 16.09 3.04 10.54
C ALA A 17 15.10 2.17 11.34
N THR A 18 13.80 2.34 11.12
CA THR A 18 12.75 1.62 11.82
C THR A 18 12.41 0.31 11.13
N ASN A 19 11.64 -0.54 11.80
CA ASN A 19 11.16 -1.76 11.17
C ASN A 19 10.04 -1.40 10.18
N ALA A 20 10.33 -1.54 8.87
CA ALA A 20 9.39 -1.27 7.79
C ALA A 20 8.06 -2.03 7.95
N SER A 21 8.09 -3.27 8.46
CA SER A 21 6.89 -4.08 8.63
C SER A 21 5.97 -3.59 9.76
N GLU A 22 6.45 -2.71 10.63
CA GLU A 22 5.60 -2.10 11.67
C GLU A 22 4.77 -0.93 11.15
N MET A 23 5.16 -0.33 10.02
CA MET A 23 4.50 0.82 9.39
C MET A 23 4.17 1.95 10.38
N LYS A 24 5.08 2.24 11.31
CA LYS A 24 4.89 3.21 12.40
C LYS A 24 5.72 4.47 12.17
N LYS A 25 5.09 5.63 12.38
CA LYS A 25 5.71 6.96 12.24
C LYS A 25 6.31 7.18 10.83
N LEU A 26 5.62 6.71 9.80
CA LEU A 26 6.01 6.94 8.41
C LEU A 26 5.41 8.26 7.93
N ALA A 27 6.26 9.12 7.38
CA ALA A 27 5.86 10.25 6.55
C ALA A 27 5.53 9.78 5.13
N ALA A 28 4.90 10.64 4.32
CA ALA A 28 4.57 10.33 2.93
C ALA A 28 5.79 9.84 2.11
N ARG A 29 6.95 10.49 2.32
CA ARG A 29 8.22 10.12 1.67
C ARG A 29 8.69 8.70 2.03
N ASP A 30 8.49 8.27 3.28
CA ASP A 30 8.89 6.91 3.67
C ASP A 30 8.06 5.84 2.93
N PHE A 31 6.79 6.12 2.61
CA PHE A 31 5.97 5.20 1.81
C PHE A 31 6.47 5.10 0.37
N GLU A 32 6.92 6.21 -0.20
CA GLU A 32 7.51 6.23 -1.54
C GLU A 32 8.83 5.44 -1.57
N ASP A 33 9.74 5.71 -0.64
CA ASP A 33 11.02 4.99 -0.53
C ASP A 33 10.81 3.49 -0.33
N LEU A 34 9.83 3.09 0.50
CA LEU A 34 9.47 1.69 0.69
C LEU A 34 8.99 1.05 -0.61
N LEU A 35 8.14 1.74 -1.39
CA LEU A 35 7.67 1.22 -2.67
C LEU A 35 8.83 1.07 -3.67
N GLN A 36 9.68 2.08 -3.80
CA GLN A 36 10.85 2.06 -4.69
C GLN A 36 11.83 0.92 -4.33
N CYS A 37 12.01 0.64 -3.04
CA CYS A 37 12.92 -0.41 -2.55
C CYS A 37 12.25 -1.78 -2.37
N SER A 38 10.97 -1.94 -2.72
CA SER A 38 10.23 -3.16 -2.41
C SER A 38 10.72 -4.37 -3.21
N ILE A 39 11.02 -4.22 -4.51
CA ILE A 39 11.47 -5.32 -5.36
C ILE A 39 12.67 -6.07 -4.75
N PRO A 40 13.83 -5.43 -4.48
CA PRO A 40 14.98 -6.13 -3.90
C PRO A 40 14.75 -6.56 -2.43
N ALA A 41 13.79 -5.94 -1.72
CA ALA A 41 13.45 -6.35 -0.36
C ALA A 41 12.61 -7.63 -0.30
N PHE A 42 11.86 -7.94 -1.35
CA PHE A 42 10.96 -9.09 -1.44
C PHE A 42 11.46 -10.21 -2.36
N GLU A 43 12.44 -9.93 -3.23
CA GLU A 43 13.02 -10.92 -4.13
C GLU A 43 13.51 -12.17 -3.38
N GLY A 44 13.03 -13.35 -3.75
CA GLY A 44 13.38 -14.63 -3.11
C GLY A 44 12.94 -14.75 -1.65
N LEU A 45 12.04 -13.87 -1.17
CA LEU A 45 11.54 -13.94 0.21
C LEU A 45 10.58 -15.13 0.41
N LEU A 46 9.83 -15.47 -0.63
CA LEU A 46 8.82 -16.52 -0.60
C LEU A 46 9.25 -17.69 -1.50
N PRO A 47 8.75 -18.91 -1.25
CA PRO A 47 8.91 -20.00 -2.21
C PRO A 47 8.05 -19.75 -3.46
N GLU A 48 8.44 -20.38 -4.56
CA GLU A 48 7.58 -20.44 -5.75
C GLU A 48 6.30 -21.27 -5.45
N PRO A 49 5.15 -20.93 -6.04
CA PRO A 49 4.93 -19.89 -7.06
C PRO A 49 4.68 -18.47 -6.50
N TYR A 50 4.65 -18.30 -5.17
CA TYR A 50 4.20 -17.06 -4.53
C TYR A 50 5.16 -15.89 -4.73
N ASN A 51 6.45 -16.18 -4.81
CA ASN A 51 7.47 -15.17 -5.10
C ASN A 51 7.22 -14.50 -6.45
N THR A 52 7.02 -15.27 -7.52
CA THR A 52 6.67 -14.72 -8.85
C THR A 52 5.43 -13.82 -8.80
N ILE A 53 4.39 -14.23 -8.07
CA ILE A 53 3.15 -13.45 -7.92
C ILE A 53 3.45 -12.11 -7.24
N ILE A 54 4.16 -12.13 -6.10
CA ILE A 54 4.49 -10.90 -5.36
C ILE A 54 5.42 -9.98 -6.15
N MET A 55 6.41 -10.53 -6.85
CA MET A 55 7.34 -9.74 -7.65
C MET A 55 6.62 -9.05 -8.80
N THR A 56 5.72 -9.77 -9.49
CA THR A 56 4.85 -9.20 -10.54
C THR A 56 3.98 -8.08 -9.99
N LEU A 57 3.35 -8.31 -8.83
CA LEU A 57 2.51 -7.32 -8.18
C LEU A 57 3.28 -6.05 -7.78
N LEU A 58 4.47 -6.20 -7.18
CA LEU A 58 5.32 -5.08 -6.78
C LEU A 58 5.79 -4.28 -7.99
N TYR A 59 6.22 -4.96 -9.06
CA TYR A 59 6.60 -4.31 -10.31
C TYR A 59 5.44 -3.49 -10.90
N ARG A 60 4.25 -4.09 -11.03
CA ARG A 60 3.07 -3.37 -11.57
C ARG A 60 2.61 -2.22 -10.69
N THR A 61 2.77 -2.34 -9.38
CA THR A 61 2.46 -1.25 -8.44
C THR A 61 3.45 -0.09 -8.60
N ALA A 62 4.76 -0.40 -8.74
CA ALA A 62 5.79 0.61 -8.98
C ALA A 62 5.61 1.29 -10.35
N GLU A 63 5.28 0.52 -11.40
CA GLU A 63 4.96 1.04 -12.73
C GLU A 63 3.74 1.96 -12.66
N TRP A 64 2.62 1.51 -12.08
CA TRP A 64 1.43 2.33 -11.90
C TRP A 64 1.74 3.64 -11.15
N HIS A 65 2.49 3.55 -10.04
CA HIS A 65 2.91 4.73 -9.28
C HIS A 65 3.73 5.70 -10.12
N ALA A 66 4.69 5.21 -10.91
CA ALA A 66 5.49 6.04 -11.80
C ALA A 66 4.63 6.79 -12.82
N PHE A 67 3.65 6.12 -13.43
CA PHE A 67 2.70 6.75 -14.36
C PHE A 67 1.82 7.79 -13.66
N THR A 68 1.30 7.50 -12.48
CA THR A 68 0.46 8.48 -11.74
C THR A 68 1.22 9.73 -11.29
N LYS A 69 2.56 9.63 -11.16
CA LYS A 69 3.43 10.73 -10.73
C LYS A 69 4.01 11.51 -11.91
N LEU A 70 3.68 11.15 -13.15
CA LEU A 70 4.12 11.93 -14.30
C LEU A 70 3.52 13.35 -14.22
N GLN A 71 4.36 14.34 -14.50
CA GLN A 71 3.96 15.75 -14.54
C GLN A 71 3.27 16.08 -15.86
N LEU A 72 3.68 15.40 -16.93
CA LEU A 72 3.13 15.56 -18.27
C LEU A 72 2.51 14.25 -18.73
N HIS A 73 1.21 14.29 -18.97
CA HIS A 73 0.45 13.18 -19.52
C HIS A 73 0.17 13.42 -21.01
N THR A 74 0.38 12.36 -21.79
CA THR A 74 -0.10 12.22 -23.17
C THR A 74 -1.25 11.22 -23.21
N GLU A 75 -2.04 11.25 -24.28
CA GLU A 75 -3.12 10.28 -24.52
C GLU A 75 -2.62 8.83 -24.38
N SER A 76 -1.45 8.52 -24.95
CA SER A 76 -0.83 7.19 -24.81
C SER A 76 -0.49 6.80 -23.37
N THR A 77 0.01 7.75 -22.56
CA THR A 77 0.33 7.46 -21.14
C THR A 77 -0.92 7.28 -20.30
N LEU A 78 -2.01 7.97 -20.64
CA LEU A 78 -3.30 7.85 -19.95
C LEU A 78 -3.98 6.52 -20.27
N GLN A 79 -3.98 6.12 -21.54
CA GLN A 79 -4.45 4.79 -21.97
C GLN A 79 -3.64 3.67 -21.31
N HIS A 80 -2.31 3.83 -21.22
CA HIS A 80 -1.45 2.87 -20.52
C HIS A 80 -1.78 2.82 -19.03
N LEU A 81 -1.98 3.96 -18.37
CA LEU A 81 -2.35 4.01 -16.96
C LEU A 81 -3.73 3.37 -16.71
N GLU A 82 -4.73 3.54 -17.60
CA GLU A 82 -6.02 2.86 -17.48
C GLU A 82 -5.90 1.34 -17.58
N LYS A 83 -5.13 0.87 -18.56
CA LYS A 83 -4.82 -0.56 -18.72
C LYS A 83 -4.12 -1.10 -17.48
N LEU A 84 -3.04 -0.45 -17.03
CA LEU A 84 -2.29 -0.83 -15.84
C LEU A 84 -3.16 -0.89 -14.59
N THR A 85 -4.05 0.08 -14.41
CA THR A 85 -4.94 0.10 -13.23
C THR A 85 -5.87 -1.11 -13.22
N THR A 86 -6.33 -1.56 -14.39
CA THR A 86 -7.16 -2.76 -14.53
C THR A 86 -6.37 -4.04 -14.26
N GLU A 87 -5.17 -4.15 -14.84
CA GLU A 87 -4.27 -5.28 -14.59
C GLU A 87 -3.87 -5.37 -13.10
N LEU A 88 -3.54 -4.25 -12.47
CA LEU A 88 -3.17 -4.19 -11.06
C LEU A 88 -4.31 -4.67 -10.15
N ARG A 89 -5.56 -4.29 -10.45
CA ARG A 89 -6.73 -4.78 -9.71
C ARG A 89 -6.90 -6.29 -9.84
N GLN A 90 -6.76 -6.83 -11.05
CA GLN A 90 -6.85 -8.28 -11.30
C GLN A 90 -5.73 -9.04 -10.57
N LEU A 91 -4.49 -8.54 -10.64
CA LEU A 91 -3.36 -9.13 -9.92
C LEU A 91 -3.58 -9.13 -8.40
N MET A 92 -4.15 -8.06 -7.84
CA MET A 92 -4.46 -8.02 -6.41
C MET A 92 -5.56 -8.98 -6.00
N GLN A 93 -6.60 -9.15 -6.83
CA GLN A 93 -7.64 -10.15 -6.60
C GLN A 93 -7.05 -11.57 -6.63
N ASN A 94 -6.24 -11.88 -7.64
CA ASN A 94 -5.53 -13.15 -7.74
C ASN A 94 -4.61 -13.40 -6.55
N PHE A 95 -3.86 -12.39 -6.11
CA PHE A 95 -2.99 -12.47 -4.94
C PHE A 95 -3.79 -12.75 -3.66
N ARG A 96 -4.93 -12.07 -3.46
CA ARG A 96 -5.83 -12.33 -2.32
C ARG A 96 -6.29 -13.78 -2.32
N ASP A 97 -6.80 -14.27 -3.44
CA ASP A 97 -7.43 -15.59 -3.53
C ASP A 97 -6.39 -16.70 -3.38
N THR A 98 -5.20 -16.51 -3.95
CA THR A 98 -4.04 -17.40 -3.78
C THR A 98 -3.53 -17.42 -2.35
N THR A 99 -3.39 -16.25 -1.72
CA THR A 99 -2.86 -16.17 -0.34
C THR A 99 -3.86 -16.70 0.67
N GLN A 100 -5.15 -16.42 0.49
CA GLN A 100 -6.21 -16.88 1.40
C GLN A 100 -6.40 -18.40 1.36
N SER A 101 -6.18 -19.04 0.21
CA SER A 101 -6.23 -20.49 0.09
C SER A 101 -4.98 -21.17 0.62
N ALA A 102 -3.80 -20.57 0.43
CA ALA A 102 -2.52 -21.18 0.81
C ALA A 102 -2.07 -20.90 2.25
N PHE A 103 -2.44 -19.75 2.82
CA PHE A 103 -1.91 -19.30 4.11
C PHE A 103 -3.02 -18.95 5.11
N GLY A 104 -2.95 -19.53 6.30
CA GLY A 104 -3.73 -19.09 7.45
C GLY A 104 -3.20 -17.75 7.98
N THR A 105 -3.71 -16.63 7.46
CA THR A 105 -3.33 -15.30 7.93
C THR A 105 -4.13 -14.90 9.16
N PHE A 106 -3.44 -14.34 10.16
CA PHE A 106 -4.03 -13.95 11.43
C PHE A 106 -3.76 -12.47 11.72
N LYS A 107 -4.68 -11.83 12.46
CA LYS A 107 -4.44 -10.50 13.01
C LYS A 107 -3.17 -10.50 13.86
N LEU A 108 -2.36 -9.47 13.72
CA LEU A 108 -1.23 -9.28 14.61
C LEU A 108 -1.73 -9.08 16.04
N LEU A 109 -0.93 -9.51 17.03
CA LEU A 109 -1.21 -9.30 18.45
C LEU A 109 -1.49 -7.81 18.75
N LYS A 110 -0.78 -6.92 18.07
CA LYS A 110 -0.94 -5.46 18.17
C LYS A 110 -2.30 -4.99 17.67
N GLU A 111 -2.77 -5.46 16.52
CA GLU A 111 -4.10 -5.11 15.98
C GLU A 111 -5.21 -5.58 16.93
N THR A 112 -5.04 -6.79 17.48
CA THR A 112 -5.95 -7.36 18.47
C THR A 112 -5.97 -6.53 19.75
N GLY A 113 -4.81 -6.07 20.22
CA GLY A 113 -4.67 -5.18 21.38
C GLY A 113 -5.28 -3.80 21.15
N ALA A 114 -5.04 -3.19 19.98
CA ALA A 114 -5.64 -1.90 19.62
C ALA A 114 -7.17 -1.98 19.54
N GLN A 115 -7.70 -3.07 18.98
CA GLN A 115 -9.14 -3.33 18.96
C GLN A 115 -9.72 -3.46 20.38
N LYS A 116 -9.06 -4.21 21.28
CA LYS A 116 -9.48 -4.33 22.69
C LYS A 116 -9.48 -2.98 23.41
N ARG A 117 -8.48 -2.11 23.18
CA ARG A 117 -8.45 -0.76 23.77
C ARG A 117 -9.61 0.12 23.27
N ARG A 118 -9.91 0.10 21.97
CA ARG A 118 -11.06 0.82 21.39
C ARG A 118 -12.39 0.32 21.94
N GLN A 119 -12.54 -1.00 22.09
CA GLN A 119 -13.74 -1.61 22.67
C GLN A 119 -13.95 -1.24 24.14
N ARG A 120 -12.87 -1.17 24.93
CA ARG A 120 -12.91 -0.70 26.32
C ARG A 120 -13.24 0.79 26.45
N SER A 121 -12.90 1.60 25.45
CA SER A 121 -13.19 3.03 25.43
C SER A 121 -14.61 3.37 24.97
N GLY A 122 -15.34 2.41 24.37
CA GLY A 122 -16.67 2.63 23.79
C GLY A 122 -17.83 1.86 24.46
N LYS A 123 -17.55 0.93 25.38
CA LYS A 123 -18.58 0.26 26.20
C LYS A 123 -18.12 0.13 27.63
N GLY A 124 -18.97 0.60 28.55
CA GLY A 124 -18.86 0.29 29.98
C GLY A 124 -18.76 -1.22 30.21
N LYS A 125 -18.02 -1.59 31.26
CA LYS A 125 -17.71 -2.95 31.71
C LYS A 125 -18.84 -3.96 31.43
N GLU A 126 -18.60 -4.91 30.54
CA GLU A 126 -19.31 -6.20 30.57
C GLU A 126 -18.39 -7.38 30.21
N LYS A 127 -18.83 -8.54 30.70
CA LYS A 127 -18.07 -9.63 31.33
C LYS A 127 -16.98 -10.31 30.48
N THR A 128 -15.89 -10.60 31.18
CA THR A 128 -14.79 -11.50 30.80
C THR A 128 -15.33 -12.91 30.54
N THR A 129 -15.27 -13.37 29.29
CA THR A 129 -15.28 -14.81 28.98
C THR A 129 -13.85 -15.31 28.94
N THR A 130 -13.55 -16.21 29.87
CA THR A 130 -12.33 -16.99 29.99
C THR A 130 -12.20 -17.95 28.81
N GLY A 131 -11.53 -17.49 27.77
CA GLY A 131 -11.03 -18.34 26.69
C GLY A 131 -9.67 -17.81 26.26
N ILE A 132 -8.68 -18.70 26.11
CA ILE A 132 -7.39 -18.35 25.53
C ILE A 132 -7.68 -17.61 24.22
N PRO A 133 -7.23 -16.35 24.03
CA PRO A 133 -7.62 -15.58 22.87
C PRO A 133 -6.97 -16.20 21.63
N GLY A 134 -7.70 -17.07 20.96
CA GLY A 134 -7.32 -17.60 19.65
C GLY A 134 -7.02 -16.44 18.72
N ARG A 135 -5.92 -16.56 17.96
CA ARG A 135 -5.56 -15.55 16.96
C ARG A 135 -6.72 -15.44 15.96
N LYS A 136 -7.27 -14.23 15.80
CA LYS A 136 -8.39 -14.01 14.87
C LYS A 136 -7.88 -14.11 13.44
N PRO A 137 -8.48 -14.93 12.57
CA PRO A 137 -8.10 -14.97 11.16
C PRO A 137 -8.35 -13.59 10.51
N LYS A 138 -7.53 -13.24 9.54
CA LYS A 138 -7.59 -11.94 8.87
C LYS A 138 -7.27 -12.10 7.39
N ASN A 139 -8.28 -11.85 6.56
CA ASN A 139 -8.12 -11.84 5.11
C ASN A 139 -7.83 -10.42 4.61
N LEU A 140 -7.17 -10.35 3.46
CA LEU A 140 -6.96 -9.10 2.72
C LEU A 140 -8.32 -8.60 2.19
N ASN A 141 -8.77 -7.45 2.68
CA ASN A 141 -10.01 -6.83 2.22
C ASN A 141 -9.70 -5.85 1.08
N LEU A 142 -10.18 -6.17 -0.12
CA LEU A 142 -10.08 -5.32 -1.30
C LEU A 142 -11.30 -4.40 -1.50
N PHE A 143 -12.41 -4.64 -0.77
CA PHE A 143 -13.60 -3.78 -0.77
C PHE A 143 -13.39 -2.58 0.15
N ILE A 144 -12.35 -1.80 -0.13
CA ILE A 144 -12.08 -0.53 0.54
C ILE A 144 -11.97 0.56 -0.51
N TYR A 145 -12.41 1.77 -0.13
CA TYR A 145 -12.43 2.93 -1.01
C TYR A 145 -11.11 3.13 -1.77
N LYS A 146 -9.96 2.91 -1.13
CA LYS A 146 -8.64 3.06 -1.73
C LYS A 146 -8.45 2.27 -3.04
N TRP A 147 -9.01 1.05 -3.14
CA TRP A 147 -8.90 0.23 -4.35
C TRP A 147 -9.84 0.70 -5.47
N HIS A 148 -11.01 1.20 -5.10
CA HIS A 148 -11.97 1.77 -6.05
C HIS A 148 -11.48 3.11 -6.60
N ALA A 149 -10.90 3.94 -5.73
CA ALA A 149 -10.38 5.26 -6.07
C ALA A 149 -9.18 5.23 -7.04
N LEU A 150 -8.50 4.10 -7.23
CA LEU A 150 -7.38 4.01 -8.17
C LEU A 150 -7.76 4.39 -9.61
N ARG A 151 -9.00 4.09 -10.03
CA ARG A 151 -9.49 4.51 -11.36
C ARG A 151 -9.75 6.02 -11.42
N ASP A 152 -10.21 6.59 -10.32
CA ASP A 152 -10.58 8.00 -10.25
C ASP A 152 -9.36 8.92 -10.43
N TYR A 153 -8.15 8.44 -10.15
CA TYR A 153 -6.90 9.15 -10.47
C TYR A 153 -6.81 9.50 -11.96
N ILE A 154 -7.19 8.59 -12.85
CA ILE A 154 -7.13 8.84 -14.30
C ILE A 154 -8.12 9.93 -14.69
N CYS A 155 -9.35 9.86 -14.17
CA CYS A 155 -10.36 10.89 -14.40
C CYS A 155 -9.90 12.25 -13.84
N ALA A 156 -9.30 12.27 -12.65
CA ALA A 156 -8.77 13.47 -12.04
C ALA A 156 -7.63 14.07 -12.89
N ILE A 157 -6.73 13.25 -13.42
CA ILE A 157 -5.65 13.70 -14.31
C ILE A 157 -6.21 14.31 -15.60
N HIS A 158 -7.27 13.75 -16.19
CA HIS A 158 -7.91 14.32 -17.38
C HIS A 158 -8.55 15.69 -17.08
N LEU A 159 -9.20 15.83 -15.93
CA LEU A 159 -9.96 17.03 -15.59
C LEU A 159 -9.07 18.17 -15.08
N PHE A 160 -8.00 17.84 -14.37
CA PHE A 160 -7.22 18.80 -13.59
C PHE A 160 -5.72 18.80 -13.89
N GLY A 161 -5.23 17.86 -14.70
CA GLY A 161 -3.81 17.67 -14.95
C GLY A 161 -3.10 16.84 -13.87
N GLY A 162 -1.76 16.80 -13.93
CA GLY A 162 -0.92 16.07 -12.98
C GLY A 162 -1.10 16.51 -11.53
N THR A 163 -0.86 15.60 -10.58
CA THR A 163 -1.09 15.84 -9.14
C THR A 163 -0.20 16.90 -8.49
N ASP A 164 0.82 17.38 -9.20
CA ASP A 164 1.76 18.41 -8.78
C ASP A 164 1.30 19.85 -9.10
N GLY A 165 0.19 20.02 -9.85
CA GLY A 165 -0.38 21.33 -10.19
C GLY A 165 -1.38 21.91 -9.16
N PHE A 166 -1.75 21.16 -8.12
CA PHE A 166 -2.76 21.62 -7.16
C PHE A 166 -2.18 22.60 -6.12
N SER A 167 -2.25 23.90 -6.40
CA SER A 167 -2.09 24.93 -5.37
C SER A 167 -3.46 25.34 -4.83
N THR A 168 -3.72 25.10 -3.54
CA THR A 168 -4.88 25.67 -2.83
C THR A 168 -4.56 27.04 -2.23
N GLN A 169 -3.42 27.64 -2.61
CA GLN A 169 -3.01 28.93 -2.09
C GLN A 169 -3.94 30.00 -2.67
N VAL A 170 -4.73 30.63 -1.81
CA VAL A 170 -5.56 31.77 -2.20
C VAL A 170 -4.61 32.88 -2.63
N VAL A 171 -4.59 33.20 -3.93
CA VAL A 171 -3.88 34.38 -4.43
C VAL A 171 -4.68 35.59 -3.95
N SER A 172 -4.29 36.15 -2.81
CA SER A 172 -4.73 37.48 -2.41
C SER A 172 -4.03 38.50 -3.31
N ASN A 173 -4.73 38.99 -4.32
CA ASN A 173 -4.28 40.15 -5.09
C ASN A 173 -4.15 41.35 -4.13
N LEU A 174 -2.94 41.89 -4.00
CA LEU A 174 -2.64 43.19 -3.40
C LEU A 174 -2.78 44.27 -4.47
#